data_AF-A0A9D4QLS3-F1
#
_entry.id   AF-A0A9D4QLS3-F1
#
_cell.length_a   1.000
_cell.length_b   1.000
_cell.length_c   1.000
_cell.angle_alpha   90.00
_cell.angle_beta   90.00
_cell.angle_gamma   90.00
#
_symmetry.space_group_name_H-M   'P 1'
#
loop_
_entity.id
_entity.type
_entity.pdbx_description
1 polymer ?
#
loop_
_entity_poly.entity_id
_entity_poly.type
_entity_poly.pdbx_seq_one_letter_code
_entity_poly.pdbx_strand_id
1 'polypeptide(L)'
;MFNDLLRVACYGKYGDLIGGNLLRSWRQQAAQSTKVQWRSTLAHLPKGHNWKPEAHHDPVIIGDVVVPAEVNSVLKMRPKFSLEPHVPTHELLDINRRVANKTEKEQQETCPLEGVDSLLASTKDKPTQRRKQVQRLRSSGYSDPLLMATAESLLQKVKGQGRRKATHKNDTRPEQPNL
;
A
#
# COMPACT_ATOMS: atom_id res chain seq x y z
N MET A 1 -18.08 -4.32 -2.98
CA MET A 1 -19.24 -4.07 -3.85
C MET A 1 -18.85 -3.58 -5.25
N PHE A 2 -18.37 -2.34 -5.47
CA PHE A 2 -18.00 -1.86 -6.82
C PHE A 2 -16.93 -2.74 -7.52
N ASN A 3 -15.91 -3.17 -6.77
CA ASN A 3 -14.85 -4.04 -7.30
C ASN A 3 -15.35 -5.42 -7.73
N ASP A 4 -16.43 -5.91 -7.11
CA ASP A 4 -17.02 -7.21 -7.40
C ASP A 4 -17.90 -7.11 -8.65
N LEU A 5 -18.65 -6.01 -8.80
CA LEU A 5 -19.40 -5.70 -10.02
C LEU A 5 -18.49 -5.55 -11.25
N LEU A 6 -17.35 -4.85 -11.11
CA LEU A 6 -16.37 -4.75 -12.19
C LEU A 6 -15.82 -6.13 -12.60
N ARG A 7 -15.58 -7.02 -11.62
CA ARG A 7 -15.13 -8.39 -11.92
C ARG A 7 -16.19 -9.16 -12.68
N VAL A 8 -17.44 -9.15 -12.22
CA VAL A 8 -18.54 -9.84 -12.89
C VAL A 8 -18.71 -9.31 -14.33
N ALA A 9 -18.64 -7.99 -14.54
CA ALA A 9 -18.75 -7.39 -15.86
C ALA A 9 -17.60 -7.77 -16.81
N CYS A 10 -16.35 -7.76 -16.33
CA CYS A 10 -15.19 -8.07 -17.17
C CYS A 10 -15.09 -9.56 -17.49
N TYR A 11 -15.30 -10.44 -16.51
CA TYR A 11 -15.14 -11.89 -16.70
C TYR A 11 -16.38 -12.55 -17.31
N GLY A 12 -17.59 -11.99 -17.10
CA GLY A 12 -18.82 -12.52 -17.68
C GLY A 12 -18.90 -12.40 -19.21
N LYS A 13 -18.15 -11.46 -19.82
CA LYS A 13 -18.20 -11.21 -21.27
C LYS A 13 -16.92 -11.56 -22.04
N TYR A 14 -15.74 -11.49 -21.43
CA TYR A 14 -14.47 -11.50 -22.17
C TYR A 14 -13.53 -12.67 -21.81
N GLY A 15 -13.93 -13.59 -20.94
CA GLY A 15 -13.07 -14.71 -20.50
C GLY A 15 -11.85 -14.25 -19.67
N ASP A 16 -11.02 -15.19 -19.24
CA ASP A 16 -10.05 -14.93 -18.16
C ASP A 16 -8.87 -14.03 -18.57
N LEU A 17 -8.31 -14.24 -19.77
CA LEU A 17 -7.14 -13.51 -20.26
C LEU A 17 -7.47 -12.04 -20.59
N ILE A 18 -8.56 -11.81 -21.32
CA ILE A 18 -8.98 -10.47 -21.73
C ILE A 18 -9.62 -9.74 -20.54
N GLY A 19 -10.45 -10.45 -19.76
CA GLY A 19 -11.10 -9.91 -18.56
C GLY A 19 -10.11 -9.36 -17.53
N GLY A 20 -8.95 -10.00 -17.35
CA GLY A 20 -7.91 -9.52 -16.44
C GLY A 20 -7.26 -8.20 -16.85
N ASN A 21 -7.04 -7.98 -18.15
CA ASN A 21 -6.51 -6.73 -18.68
C ASN A 21 -7.57 -5.62 -18.68
N LEU A 22 -8.80 -5.96 -19.07
CA LEU A 22 -9.94 -5.03 -19.04
C LEU A 22 -10.21 -4.53 -17.62
N LEU A 23 -10.22 -5.43 -16.64
CA LEU A 23 -10.43 -5.10 -15.23
C LEU A 23 -9.37 -4.13 -14.69
N ARG A 24 -8.10 -4.31 -15.08
CA ARG A 24 -7.02 -3.38 -14.69
C ARG A 24 -7.23 -2.00 -15.31
N SER A 25 -7.54 -1.94 -16.59
CA SER A 25 -7.82 -0.69 -17.30
C SER A 25 -9.02 0.04 -16.67
N TRP A 26 -10.13 -0.65 -16.44
CA TRP A 26 -11.34 -0.06 -15.86
C TRP A 26 -11.12 0.41 -14.42
N ARG A 27 -10.32 -0.30 -13.63
CA ARG A 27 -9.91 0.17 -12.29
C ARG A 27 -9.08 1.44 -12.35
N GLN A 28 -8.13 1.53 -13.27
CA GLN A 28 -7.34 2.75 -13.46
C GLN A 28 -8.23 3.92 -13.88
N GLN A 29 -9.15 3.70 -14.82
CA GLN A 29 -10.09 4.71 -15.28
C GLN A 29 -11.05 5.15 -14.16
N ALA A 30 -11.57 4.21 -13.37
CA ALA A 30 -12.41 4.50 -12.21
C ALA A 30 -11.64 5.32 -11.16
N ALA A 31 -10.38 4.97 -10.89
CA ALA A 31 -9.55 5.73 -9.94
C ALA A 31 -9.27 7.15 -10.46
N GLN A 32 -8.95 7.31 -11.74
CA GLN A 32 -8.69 8.61 -12.35
C GLN A 32 -9.95 9.49 -12.39
N SER A 33 -11.09 8.96 -12.84
CA SER A 33 -12.37 9.67 -12.85
C SER A 33 -12.80 10.07 -11.44
N THR A 34 -12.70 9.16 -10.48
CA THR A 34 -12.99 9.46 -9.06
C THR A 34 -12.11 10.60 -8.56
N LYS A 35 -10.80 10.58 -8.88
CA LYS A 35 -9.87 11.66 -8.49
C LYS A 35 -10.24 13.00 -9.11
N VAL A 36 -10.62 13.01 -10.40
CA VAL A 36 -11.05 14.24 -11.09
C VAL A 36 -12.34 14.77 -10.49
N GLN A 37 -13.33 13.89 -10.29
CA GLN A 37 -14.61 14.26 -9.70
C GLN A 37 -14.44 14.76 -8.27
N TRP A 38 -13.63 14.10 -7.45
CA TRP A 38 -13.28 14.59 -6.12
C TRP A 38 -12.63 15.97 -6.17
N ARG A 39 -11.70 16.23 -7.11
CA ARG A 39 -11.10 17.56 -7.24
C ARG A 39 -12.12 18.63 -7.62
N SER A 40 -13.05 18.32 -8.53
CA SER A 40 -14.14 19.23 -8.89
C SER A 40 -15.06 19.48 -7.70
N THR A 41 -15.53 18.44 -7.02
CA THR A 41 -16.39 18.58 -5.84
C THR A 41 -15.69 19.35 -4.71
N LEU A 42 -14.43 19.01 -4.41
CA LEU A 42 -13.63 19.71 -3.38
C LEU A 42 -13.37 21.17 -3.73
N ALA A 43 -13.30 21.54 -5.01
CA ALA A 43 -13.11 22.92 -5.43
C ALA A 43 -14.30 23.82 -5.06
N HIS A 44 -15.50 23.23 -4.97
CA HIS A 44 -16.72 23.93 -4.57
C HIS A 44 -16.99 23.85 -3.07
N LEU A 45 -16.28 22.99 -2.33
CA LEU A 45 -16.38 22.99 -0.88
C LEU A 45 -15.67 24.22 -0.32
N PRO A 46 -16.28 24.93 0.65
CA PRO A 46 -15.64 26.07 1.30
C PRO A 46 -14.30 25.62 1.89
N LYS A 47 -13.20 26.14 1.33
CA LYS A 47 -11.84 25.88 1.80
C LYS A 47 -11.76 26.42 3.22
N GLY A 48 -11.68 25.52 4.18
CA GLY A 48 -11.80 25.76 5.62
C GLY A 48 -11.47 27.19 6.04
N HIS A 49 -12.51 28.00 6.23
CA HIS A 49 -12.43 29.08 7.19
C HIS A 49 -12.20 28.39 8.55
N ASN A 50 -11.24 28.87 9.34
CA ASN A 50 -10.93 28.33 10.66
C ASN A 50 -12.19 28.31 11.54
N TRP A 51 -12.96 27.24 11.46
CA TRP A 51 -14.22 27.12 12.16
C TRP A 51 -13.88 26.87 13.63
N LYS A 52 -13.89 27.95 14.42
CA LYS A 52 -13.99 27.86 15.87
C LYS A 52 -15.43 27.44 16.18
N PRO A 53 -15.68 26.27 16.77
CA PRO A 53 -17.04 25.86 17.07
C PRO A 53 -17.60 26.78 18.16
N GLU A 54 -18.42 27.76 17.78
CA GLU A 54 -19.31 28.43 18.72
C GLU A 54 -20.44 27.47 19.10
N ALA A 55 -20.65 27.33 20.40
CA ALA A 55 -21.50 26.33 21.03
C ALA A 55 -23.00 26.68 20.93
N HIS A 56 -23.51 26.94 19.73
CA HIS A 56 -24.94 27.16 19.51
C HIS A 56 -25.58 26.03 18.69
N HIS A 57 -26.69 25.52 19.23
CA HIS A 57 -27.45 24.35 18.80
C HIS A 57 -28.27 24.55 17.52
N ASP A 58 -27.77 25.33 16.55
CA ASP A 58 -28.53 25.55 15.33
C ASP A 58 -28.44 24.35 14.37
N PRO A 59 -29.57 24.00 13.71
CA PRO A 59 -29.60 22.90 12.76
C PRO A 59 -28.66 23.19 11.58
N VAL A 60 -27.78 22.23 11.29
CA VAL A 60 -26.89 22.31 10.13
C VAL A 60 -27.70 21.98 8.89
N ILE A 61 -27.96 23.00 8.07
CA ILE A 61 -28.60 22.83 6.77
C ILE A 61 -27.51 22.36 5.78
N ILE A 62 -27.70 21.17 5.20
CA ILE A 62 -26.82 20.65 4.14
C ILE A 62 -27.61 20.69 2.82
N GLY A 63 -27.41 21.72 2.01
CA GLY A 63 -28.20 21.95 0.80
C GLY A 63 -29.63 22.40 1.16
N ASP A 64 -30.64 21.68 0.66
CA ASP A 64 -32.05 21.97 0.96
C ASP A 64 -32.63 21.06 2.07
N VAL A 65 -31.78 20.24 2.71
CA VAL A 65 -32.20 19.26 3.71
C VAL A 65 -31.79 19.74 5.10
N VAL A 66 -32.78 19.92 5.97
CA VAL A 66 -32.57 20.16 7.40
C VAL A 66 -32.21 18.83 8.06
N VAL A 67 -30.98 18.71 8.56
CA VAL A 67 -30.50 17.48 9.21
C VAL A 67 -30.93 17.49 10.68
N PRO A 68 -31.71 16.48 11.15
CA PRO A 68 -32.08 16.37 12.55
C PRO A 68 -30.86 16.32 13.48
N ALA A 69 -30.98 16.87 14.69
CA ALA A 69 -29.87 16.98 15.65
C ALA A 69 -29.22 15.62 15.97
N GLU A 70 -30.03 14.56 16.01
CA GLU A 70 -29.57 13.18 16.21
C GLU A 70 -28.63 12.73 15.10
N VAL A 71 -29.02 12.93 13.84
CA VAL A 71 -28.22 12.57 12.66
C VAL A 71 -26.96 13.44 12.58
N ASN A 72 -27.05 14.72 12.95
CA ASN A 72 -25.90 15.61 13.02
C ASN A 72 -24.85 15.13 14.04
N SER A 73 -25.28 14.58 15.18
CA SER A 73 -24.36 13.98 16.16
C SER A 73 -23.56 12.81 15.58
N VAL A 74 -24.22 11.97 14.76
CA VAL A 74 -23.61 10.83 14.09
C VAL A 74 -22.71 11.28 12.94
N LEU A 75 -23.11 12.29 12.16
CA LEU A 75 -22.30 12.85 11.07
C LEU A 75 -21.09 13.63 11.57
N LYS A 76 -21.18 14.26 12.75
CA LYS A 76 -20.02 14.84 13.47
C LYS A 76 -18.99 13.76 13.78
N MET A 77 -19.42 12.53 14.04
CA MET A 77 -18.56 11.35 14.00
C MET A 77 -18.27 11.01 12.54
N ARG A 78 -17.40 11.80 11.91
CA ARG A 78 -16.96 11.62 10.52
C ARG A 78 -16.73 10.13 10.21
N PRO A 79 -17.05 9.65 8.99
CA PRO A 79 -16.77 8.28 8.59
C PRO A 79 -15.33 7.95 8.98
N LYS A 80 -15.18 7.04 9.96
CA LYS A 80 -13.93 6.92 10.74
C LYS A 80 -12.73 6.72 9.81
N PHE A 81 -12.95 6.01 8.69
CA PHE A 81 -12.03 5.95 7.56
C PHE A 81 -12.84 5.68 6.28
N SER A 82 -13.06 6.68 5.43
CA SER A 82 -13.61 6.43 4.08
C SER A 82 -12.57 5.76 3.16
N LEU A 83 -11.28 5.86 3.51
CA LEU A 83 -10.15 5.14 2.93
C LEU A 83 -9.14 4.89 4.04
N GLU A 84 -8.62 3.66 4.14
CA GLU A 84 -7.53 3.33 5.04
C GLU A 84 -6.29 4.14 4.61
N PRO A 85 -5.69 4.95 5.50
CA PRO A 85 -4.56 5.78 5.13
C PRO A 85 -3.39 4.88 4.73
N HIS A 86 -2.87 5.09 3.51
CA HIS A 86 -1.67 4.40 3.07
C HIS A 86 -0.46 5.05 3.75
N VAL A 87 -0.05 4.47 4.88
CA VAL A 87 1.13 4.89 5.64
C VAL A 87 2.24 3.88 5.35
N PRO A 88 3.44 4.32 4.90
CA PRO A 88 4.54 3.41 4.65
C PRO A 88 5.01 2.75 5.97
N THR A 89 5.56 1.53 5.88
CA THR A 89 5.90 0.70 7.05
C THR A 89 6.81 1.40 8.07
N HIS A 90 7.77 2.20 7.62
CA HIS A 90 8.68 2.92 8.52
C HIS A 90 7.96 4.01 9.32
N GLU A 91 7.01 4.74 8.71
CA GLU A 91 6.19 5.72 9.43
C GLU A 91 5.26 5.06 10.45
N LEU A 92 4.74 3.85 10.15
CA LEU A 92 3.96 3.08 11.11
C LEU A 92 4.78 2.67 12.34
N LEU A 93 6.05 2.31 12.15
CA LEU A 93 6.96 2.03 13.27
C LEU A 93 7.23 3.29 14.12
N ASP A 94 7.39 4.45 13.48
CA ASP A 94 7.58 5.72 14.19
C ASP A 94 6.31 6.16 14.94
N ILE A 95 5.12 5.87 14.40
CA ILE A 95 3.86 6.06 15.11
C ILE A 95 3.81 5.14 16.34
N ASN A 96 4.11 3.85 16.16
CA ASN A 96 4.12 2.88 17.26
C ASN A 96 5.06 3.31 18.40
N ARG A 97 6.29 3.73 18.07
CA ARG A 97 7.25 4.27 19.05
C ARG A 97 6.71 5.50 19.79
N ARG A 98 6.08 6.43 19.07
CA ARG A 98 5.48 7.64 19.68
C ARG A 98 4.30 7.31 20.59
N VAL A 99 3.52 6.28 20.26
CA VAL A 99 2.41 5.80 21.10
C VAL A 99 2.98 5.13 22.35
N ALA A 100 3.92 4.21 22.20
CA ALA A 100 4.58 3.53 23.33
C ALA A 100 5.19 4.50 24.33
N ASN A 101 5.84 5.58 23.86
CA ASN A 101 6.41 6.61 24.72
C ASN A 101 5.38 7.45 25.50
N LYS A 102 4.09 7.36 25.16
CA LYS A 102 2.99 8.03 25.86
C LYS A 102 2.21 7.08 26.77
N THR A 103 2.46 5.78 26.70
CA THR A 103 1.81 4.78 27.55
C THR A 103 2.42 4.78 28.95
N GLU A 104 1.71 4.25 29.93
CA GLU A 104 2.22 4.05 31.29
C GLU A 104 3.51 3.23 31.30
N LYS A 105 4.41 3.50 32.25
CA LYS A 105 5.76 2.91 32.32
C LYS A 105 5.74 1.38 32.32
N GLU A 106 4.72 0.75 32.91
CA GLU A 106 4.59 -0.71 32.95
C GLU A 106 4.30 -1.32 31.57
N GLN A 107 3.61 -0.58 30.69
CA GLN A 107 3.23 -1.04 29.35
C GLN A 107 4.13 -0.49 28.24
N GLN A 108 5.04 0.43 28.56
CA GLN A 108 5.93 1.08 27.60
C GLN A 108 6.83 0.10 26.85
N GLU A 109 7.20 -1.03 27.47
CA GLU A 109 8.01 -2.08 26.83
C GLU A 109 7.17 -3.08 26.02
N THR A 110 5.92 -3.31 26.42
CA THR A 110 5.00 -4.26 25.74
C THR A 110 4.37 -3.65 24.50
N CYS A 111 4.05 -2.36 24.54
CA CYS A 111 3.35 -1.64 23.47
C CYS A 111 4.10 -1.66 22.11
N PRO A 112 5.43 -1.47 22.03
CA PRO A 112 6.17 -1.60 20.78
C PRO A 112 6.08 -3.01 20.18
N LEU A 113 6.14 -4.05 21.01
CA LEU A 113 6.12 -5.44 20.58
C LEU A 113 4.76 -5.79 19.96
N GLU A 114 3.66 -5.43 20.62
CA GLU A 114 2.31 -5.65 20.09
C GLU A 114 2.05 -4.90 18.79
N GLY A 115 2.56 -3.66 18.68
CA GLY A 115 2.45 -2.89 17.46
C GLY A 115 3.30 -3.46 16.31
N VAL A 116 4.46 -4.05 16.60
CA VAL A 116 5.27 -4.76 15.58
C VAL A 116 4.56 -6.04 15.14
N ASP A 117 3.99 -6.82 16.06
CA ASP A 117 3.24 -8.03 15.72
C ASP A 117 2.02 -7.72 14.86
N SER A 118 1.31 -6.63 15.18
CA SER A 118 0.19 -6.13 14.38
C SER A 118 0.63 -5.71 12.97
N LEU A 119 1.79 -5.06 12.85
CA LEU A 119 2.37 -4.71 11.56
C LEU A 119 2.77 -5.95 10.76
N LEU A 120 3.42 -6.93 11.38
CA LEU A 120 3.81 -8.18 10.75
C LEU A 120 2.59 -8.99 10.28
N ALA A 121 1.51 -8.98 11.06
CA ALA A 121 0.23 -9.57 10.71
C ALA A 121 -0.43 -8.88 9.51
N SER A 122 -0.30 -7.55 9.41
CA SER A 122 -0.78 -6.75 8.26
C SER A 122 0.08 -6.95 7.01
N THR A 123 1.41 -7.06 7.17
CA THR A 123 2.35 -7.40 6.09
C THR A 123 2.37 -8.88 5.74
N LYS A 124 1.35 -9.65 6.13
CA LYS A 124 1.02 -10.92 5.46
C LYS A 124 0.57 -10.59 4.03
N ASP A 125 1.50 -10.08 3.24
CA ASP A 125 1.61 -10.30 1.81
C ASP A 125 1.13 -11.71 1.57
N LYS A 126 -0.05 -11.78 0.97
CA LYS A 126 -0.75 -13.02 0.71
C LYS A 126 0.28 -14.00 0.14
N PRO A 127 0.64 -15.10 0.84
CA PRO A 127 1.55 -16.11 0.29
C PRO A 127 1.05 -16.65 -1.06
N THR A 128 -0.26 -16.48 -1.32
CA THR A 128 -0.88 -16.74 -2.61
C THR A 128 -0.37 -15.86 -3.75
N GLN A 129 0.10 -14.63 -3.54
CA GLN A 129 0.65 -13.80 -4.64
C GLN A 129 2.03 -14.31 -5.08
N ARG A 130 2.93 -14.62 -4.15
CA ARG A 130 4.23 -15.22 -4.48
C ARG A 130 4.07 -16.60 -5.12
N ARG A 131 3.19 -17.46 -4.58
CA ARG A 131 2.87 -18.76 -5.19
C ARG A 131 2.28 -18.61 -6.60
N LYS A 132 1.36 -17.67 -6.82
CA LYS A 132 0.81 -17.37 -8.15
C LYS A 132 1.87 -16.87 -9.12
N GLN A 133 2.85 -16.10 -8.66
CA GLN A 133 3.93 -15.60 -9.50
C GLN A 133 4.90 -16.73 -9.90
N VAL A 134 5.31 -17.59 -8.96
CA VAL A 134 6.11 -18.78 -9.27
C VAL A 134 5.36 -19.70 -10.23
N GLN A 135 4.06 -19.92 -10.01
CA GLN A 135 3.25 -20.76 -10.88
C GLN A 135 3.09 -20.18 -12.28
N ARG A 136 2.90 -18.85 -12.41
CA ARG A 136 2.92 -18.17 -13.72
C ARG A 136 4.25 -18.36 -14.47
N LEU A 137 5.37 -18.30 -13.76
CA LEU A 137 6.68 -18.51 -14.37
C LEU A 137 6.84 -19.97 -14.83
N ARG A 138 6.43 -20.94 -14.01
CA ARG A 138 6.39 -22.35 -14.43
C ARG A 138 5.52 -22.57 -15.67
N SER A 139 4.32 -22.00 -15.70
CA SER A 139 3.42 -22.08 -16.87
C SER A 139 3.98 -21.39 -18.12
N SER A 140 4.96 -20.50 -17.98
CA SER A 140 5.64 -19.84 -19.10
C SER A 140 6.87 -20.63 -19.59
N GLY A 141 7.12 -21.82 -19.06
CA GLY A 141 8.22 -22.69 -19.47
C GLY A 141 9.56 -22.42 -18.77
N TYR A 142 9.59 -21.56 -17.74
CA TYR A 142 10.81 -21.39 -16.94
C TYR A 142 11.07 -22.64 -16.10
N SER A 143 12.28 -23.19 -16.19
CA SER A 143 12.68 -24.39 -15.47
C SER A 143 12.86 -24.13 -13.98
N ASP A 144 12.54 -25.13 -13.14
CA ASP A 144 12.70 -25.02 -11.69
C ASP A 144 14.15 -24.67 -11.25
N PRO A 145 15.22 -25.22 -11.87
CA PRO A 145 16.60 -24.83 -11.52
C PRO A 145 16.88 -23.34 -11.74
N LEU A 146 16.35 -22.75 -12.81
CA LEU A 146 16.52 -21.32 -13.10
C LEU A 146 15.79 -20.45 -12.08
N LEU A 147 14.56 -20.84 -11.71
CA LEU A 147 13.77 -20.13 -10.69
C LEU A 147 14.45 -20.19 -9.33
N MET A 148 15.01 -21.34 -8.96
CA MET A 148 15.78 -21.53 -7.73
C MET A 148 17.05 -20.68 -7.71
N ALA A 149 17.85 -20.71 -8.77
CA ALA A 149 19.06 -19.89 -8.88
C ALA A 149 18.76 -18.38 -8.80
N THR A 150 17.65 -17.95 -9.39
CA THR A 150 17.19 -16.55 -9.31
C THR A 150 16.77 -16.19 -7.89
N ALA A 151 16.04 -17.08 -7.20
CA ALA A 151 15.63 -16.88 -5.82
C ALA A 151 16.83 -16.79 -4.87
N GLU A 152 17.83 -17.66 -5.05
CA GLU A 152 19.10 -17.63 -4.30
C GLU A 152 19.87 -16.34 -4.55
N SER A 153 19.98 -15.89 -5.81
CA SER A 153 20.63 -14.62 -6.15
C SER A 153 19.94 -13.42 -5.49
N LEU A 154 18.60 -13.40 -5.46
CA LEU A 154 17.84 -12.37 -4.76
C LEU A 154 18.05 -12.42 -3.25
N LEU A 155 18.05 -13.61 -2.65
CA LEU A 155 18.34 -13.77 -1.21
C LEU A 155 19.75 -13.30 -0.85
N GLN A 156 20.76 -13.57 -1.69
CA GLN A 156 22.11 -13.06 -1.50
C GLN A 156 22.16 -11.53 -1.54
N LYS A 157 21.43 -10.90 -2.48
CA LYS A 157 21.31 -9.42 -2.56
C LYS A 157 20.62 -8.83 -1.34
N VAL A 158 19.53 -9.44 -0.86
CA VAL A 158 18.76 -8.96 0.29
C VAL A 158 19.50 -9.16 1.60
N LYS A 159 20.22 -10.26 1.77
CA LYS A 159 21.05 -10.53 2.96
C LYS A 159 22.25 -9.59 3.09
N GLY A 160 22.40 -8.62 2.18
CA GLY A 160 23.48 -7.64 2.24
C GLY A 160 24.85 -8.32 2.24
N GLN A 161 24.98 -9.48 1.57
CA GLN A 161 26.29 -10.08 1.37
C GLN A 161 27.12 -9.06 0.61
N GLY A 162 28.00 -8.42 1.38
CA GLY A 162 28.70 -7.22 1.00
C GLY A 162 29.33 -7.40 -0.37
N ARG A 163 29.25 -6.33 -1.17
CA ARG A 163 30.13 -6.10 -2.31
C ARG A 163 31.54 -6.52 -1.90
N ARG A 164 31.93 -7.76 -2.18
CA ARG A 164 33.34 -8.13 -2.26
C ARG A 164 33.82 -7.31 -3.45
N LYS A 165 34.42 -6.16 -3.17
CA LYS A 165 35.14 -5.37 -4.17
C LYS A 165 36.04 -6.37 -4.89
N ALA A 166 35.75 -6.64 -6.15
CA ALA A 166 36.65 -7.41 -6.98
C ALA A 166 37.96 -6.61 -6.99
N THR A 167 38.93 -7.05 -6.20
CA THR A 167 40.30 -6.58 -6.29
C THR A 167 40.78 -7.05 -7.66
N HIS A 168 40.76 -6.11 -8.60
CA HIS A 168 41.39 -6.22 -9.90
C HIS A 168 42.84 -6.64 -9.66
N LYS A 169 43.14 -7.94 -9.81
CA LYS A 169 44.53 -8.40 -9.90
C LYS A 169 45.05 -7.84 -11.22
N ASN A 170 45.99 -6.91 -11.13
CA ASN A 170 46.71 -6.37 -12.27
C ASN A 170 47.37 -7.52 -13.03
N ASP A 171 47.07 -7.60 -14.32
CA ASP A 171 47.80 -8.41 -15.28
C ASP A 171 49.27 -7.97 -15.30
N THR A 172 50.13 -8.90 -14.91
CA THR A 172 51.58 -8.79 -15.07
C THR A 172 51.89 -8.91 -16.56
N ARG A 173 52.27 -7.79 -17.18
CA ARG A 173 52.78 -7.69 -18.55
C ARG A 173 54.05 -8.53 -18.69
N PRO A 174 54.15 -9.49 -19.62
CA PRO A 174 55.40 -10.19 -19.90
C PRO A 174 56.36 -9.26 -20.65
N GLU A 175 57.57 -9.09 -20.12
CA GLU A 175 58.69 -8.42 -20.80
C GLU A 175 59.10 -9.22 -22.04
N GLN A 176 59.28 -8.54 -23.17
CA GLN A 176 59.87 -9.12 -24.37
C GLN A 176 61.40 -9.01 -24.31
N PRO A 177 62.15 -10.05 -24.71
CA PRO A 177 63.60 -10.01 -24.76
C PRO A 177 64.08 -9.21 -25.99
N ASN A 178 65.04 -8.30 -25.75
CA ASN A 178 65.75 -7.56 -26.78
C ASN A 178 66.62 -8.51 -27.63
N LEU A 179 66.54 -8.34 -28.95
CA LEU A 179 67.52 -8.77 -29.94
C LEU A 179 67.86 -7.57 -30.83
#